data_AF-A0A0G1VXV8-F1
#
_entry.id   AF-A0A0G1VXV8-F1
#
_cell.length_a   1.000
_cell.length_b   1.000
_cell.length_c   1.000
_cell.angle_alpha   90.00
_cell.angle_beta   90.00
_cell.angle_gamma   90.00
#
_symmetry.space_group_name_H-M   'P 1'
#
loop_
_entity.id
_entity.type
_entity.pdbx_description
1 polymer ?
#
loop_
_entity_poly.entity_id
_entity_poly.type
_entity_poly.pdbx_seq_one_letter_code
_entity_poly.pdbx_strand_id
1 'polypeptide(L)'
;MQKMKIVLVEDDEILSRVLTEELRDAGFEVVQAFDGEEGVAKVSSEKPDVVLLDILMPKKDGFETLKELKSSPVTETIPVIVLTMLGRDEDIKKGLLLGAADYIVKSQHAVAEICDKVKEFFKMESHPGEGGKARKEKEEERSVAEAKKQAEDALERERQAKQAEAARRLKEAERILTEAKEQEAARRLEEAERSVAEAKKQTKEAQGPSRMSKTFTDYESVVRLHSKSQKTDVSWFSYMCSKRFFSFVLIVLFLPALVAYALTFVDDTQAEFDAGTYSSTAWDTNHTELSSGQTSGTFTSQVFDAGASASWSLLGWTETLPSQDTFVTVDVAAGIFKSVNTASTFSSVTSDYNGAGGNTGVDDLVVTSAKVLYILHNTAVWRSTDYGLTWTERTSAYGGATGLFMAVESDDDLFVLDGGEDVWRSTDGGTNWSQTADNFNGGTGNVLGFTAFGTALFAVDVLADVWTSTTNGATWTAVNTDYNGATADGGTDYMTANTSGHLFVGRNAEVYRSTDSGVNWTQMTANYGDVDIQTMDSDSTSYLYVVNAQEEVYRSTDAGANFAQVSTGDINGDNGDVEGFVIFPVSVDL
;
A
#
# COMPACT_ATOMS: atom_id res chain seq x y z
N MET A 1 -60.81 -20.71 4.65
CA MET A 1 -59.95 -20.83 5.85
C MET A 1 -60.48 -19.87 6.91
N GLN A 2 -60.17 -20.09 8.18
CA GLN A 2 -60.29 -19.05 9.21
C GLN A 2 -59.27 -17.93 8.88
N LYS A 3 -59.62 -16.67 9.12
CA LYS A 3 -58.65 -15.57 9.03
C LYS A 3 -57.77 -15.62 10.28
N MET A 4 -56.46 -15.43 10.13
CA MET A 4 -55.59 -15.20 11.29
C MET A 4 -55.97 -13.86 11.93
N LYS A 5 -56.11 -13.83 13.25
CA LYS A 5 -56.48 -12.65 14.03
C LYS A 5 -55.23 -11.98 14.60
N ILE A 6 -55.16 -10.66 14.43
CA ILE A 6 -54.15 -9.77 14.99
C ILE A 6 -54.82 -8.92 16.07
N VAL A 7 -54.18 -8.77 17.24
CA VAL A 7 -54.43 -7.61 18.10
C VAL A 7 -53.35 -6.57 17.85
N LEU A 8 -53.75 -5.37 17.42
CA LEU A 8 -52.86 -4.22 17.23
C LEU A 8 -53.02 -3.28 18.42
N VAL A 9 -51.96 -3.09 19.21
CA VAL A 9 -51.92 -2.19 20.36
C VAL A 9 -51.09 -0.95 19.99
N GLU A 10 -51.78 0.15 19.77
CA GLU A 10 -51.29 1.36 19.10
C GLU A 10 -52.15 2.57 19.55
N ASP A 11 -51.55 3.56 20.22
CA ASP A 11 -52.27 4.69 20.80
C ASP A 11 -52.53 5.85 19.83
N ASP A 12 -51.73 5.98 18.76
CA ASP A 12 -52.03 6.89 17.66
C ASP A 12 -53.24 6.34 16.85
N GLU A 13 -54.42 6.91 17.10
CA GLU A 13 -55.66 6.53 16.41
C GLU A 13 -55.57 6.60 14.87
N ILE A 14 -54.71 7.44 14.30
CA ILE A 14 -54.58 7.60 12.84
C ILE A 14 -53.70 6.47 12.29
N LEU A 15 -52.53 6.25 12.88
CA LEU A 15 -51.62 5.16 12.50
C LEU A 15 -52.28 3.79 12.73
N SER A 16 -52.99 3.63 13.85
CA SER A 16 -53.77 2.44 14.19
C SER A 16 -54.82 2.11 13.13
N ARG A 17 -55.50 3.11 12.55
CA ARG A 17 -56.45 2.92 11.44
C ARG A 17 -55.76 2.52 10.15
N VAL A 18 -54.68 3.21 9.76
CA VAL A 18 -53.93 2.90 8.53
C VAL A 18 -53.37 1.48 8.55
N LEU A 19 -52.72 1.08 9.65
CA LEU A 19 -52.25 -0.30 9.87
C LEU A 19 -53.41 -1.30 9.82
N THR A 20 -54.57 -0.95 10.38
CA THR A 20 -55.76 -1.81 10.40
C THR A 20 -56.38 -2.01 9.02
N GLU A 21 -56.37 -0.99 8.16
CA GLU A 21 -56.88 -1.10 6.78
C GLU A 21 -55.94 -1.98 5.94
N GLU A 22 -54.64 -1.67 5.91
CA GLU A 22 -53.62 -2.44 5.18
C GLU A 22 -53.56 -3.92 5.62
N LEU A 23 -53.62 -4.21 6.93
CA LEU A 23 -53.65 -5.59 7.43
C LEU A 23 -54.95 -6.33 7.08
N ARG A 24 -56.10 -5.64 7.00
CA ARG A 24 -57.37 -6.28 6.61
C ARG A 24 -57.40 -6.61 5.11
N ASP A 25 -56.84 -5.74 4.27
CA ASP A 25 -56.68 -5.97 2.83
C ASP A 25 -55.60 -7.03 2.54
N ALA A 26 -54.55 -7.10 3.36
CA ALA A 26 -53.61 -8.23 3.41
C ALA A 26 -54.24 -9.57 3.85
N GLY A 27 -55.52 -9.56 4.26
CA GLY A 27 -56.33 -10.75 4.52
C GLY A 27 -56.60 -11.05 5.99
N PHE A 28 -56.00 -10.33 6.94
CA PHE A 28 -56.14 -10.59 8.37
C PHE A 28 -57.51 -10.20 8.95
N GLU A 29 -57.81 -10.69 10.14
CA GLU A 29 -58.79 -10.10 11.07
C GLU A 29 -58.02 -9.24 12.07
N VAL A 30 -58.46 -7.99 12.33
CA VAL A 30 -57.68 -7.04 13.14
C VAL A 30 -58.56 -6.41 14.21
N VAL A 31 -58.16 -6.58 15.46
CA VAL A 31 -58.75 -5.97 16.65
C VAL A 31 -57.78 -4.90 17.18
N GLN A 32 -58.20 -3.65 17.19
CA GLN A 32 -57.40 -2.53 17.70
C GLN A 32 -57.51 -2.41 19.22
N ALA A 33 -56.43 -1.95 19.85
CA ALA A 33 -56.36 -1.51 21.24
C ALA A 33 -55.51 -0.23 21.33
N PHE A 34 -55.86 0.71 22.21
CA PHE A 34 -55.26 2.06 22.22
C PHE A 34 -54.40 2.37 23.46
N ASP A 35 -54.21 1.39 24.35
CA ASP A 35 -53.23 1.44 25.44
C ASP A 35 -52.87 0.03 25.94
N GLY A 36 -51.86 -0.07 26.81
CA GLY A 36 -51.38 -1.33 27.35
C GLY A 36 -52.34 -2.09 28.29
N GLU A 37 -53.31 -1.41 28.91
CA GLU A 37 -54.35 -2.07 29.73
C GLU A 37 -55.40 -2.73 28.83
N GLU A 38 -55.86 -1.98 27.82
CA GLU A 38 -56.81 -2.46 26.82
C GLU A 38 -56.18 -3.58 25.96
N GLY A 39 -54.88 -3.48 25.66
CA GLY A 39 -54.08 -4.49 24.99
C GLY A 39 -54.11 -5.84 25.72
N VAL A 40 -53.73 -5.89 27.00
CA VAL A 40 -53.76 -7.16 27.77
C VAL A 40 -55.18 -7.73 27.84
N ALA A 41 -56.19 -6.88 28.08
CA ALA A 41 -57.58 -7.31 28.15
C ALA A 41 -58.04 -7.97 26.83
N LYS A 42 -57.77 -7.33 25.68
CA LYS A 42 -58.17 -7.82 24.36
C LYS A 42 -57.38 -9.05 23.93
N VAL A 43 -56.06 -9.13 24.16
CA VAL A 43 -55.28 -10.35 23.86
C VAL A 43 -55.80 -11.54 24.68
N SER A 44 -56.17 -11.32 25.95
CA SER A 44 -56.71 -12.36 26.84
C SER A 44 -58.11 -12.85 26.42
N SER A 45 -58.97 -11.97 25.90
CA SER A 45 -60.33 -12.34 25.46
C SER A 45 -60.38 -12.88 24.04
N GLU A 46 -59.70 -12.22 23.10
CA GLU A 46 -59.77 -12.49 21.66
C GLU A 46 -58.89 -13.64 21.20
N LYS A 47 -57.82 -13.93 21.96
CA LYS A 47 -56.80 -14.95 21.68
C LYS A 47 -56.31 -14.88 20.22
N PRO A 48 -55.68 -13.76 19.83
CA PRO A 48 -55.14 -13.61 18.48
C PRO A 48 -54.01 -14.60 18.20
N ASP A 49 -53.75 -14.82 16.92
CA ASP A 49 -52.62 -15.61 16.43
C ASP A 49 -51.30 -14.81 16.49
N VAL A 50 -51.35 -13.47 16.53
CA VAL A 50 -50.21 -12.58 16.83
C VAL A 50 -50.65 -11.24 17.44
N VAL A 51 -49.79 -10.62 18.24
CA VAL A 51 -49.95 -9.25 18.73
C VAL A 51 -48.92 -8.33 18.07
N LEU A 52 -49.36 -7.18 17.58
CA LEU A 52 -48.49 -6.05 17.22
C LEU A 52 -48.57 -5.01 18.34
N LEU A 53 -47.44 -4.55 18.87
CA LEU A 53 -47.39 -3.77 20.11
C LEU A 53 -46.38 -2.61 20.02
N ASP A 54 -46.84 -1.36 20.13
CA ASP A 54 -45.92 -0.24 20.40
C ASP A 54 -45.48 -0.25 21.88
N ILE A 55 -44.27 0.26 22.11
CA ILE A 55 -43.69 0.57 23.41
C ILE A 55 -44.16 1.93 23.94
N LEU A 56 -44.30 2.95 23.08
CA LEU A 56 -44.41 4.36 23.45
C LEU A 56 -45.84 4.83 23.79
N MET A 57 -46.60 4.00 24.50
CA MET A 57 -48.02 4.22 24.80
C MET A 57 -48.26 4.90 26.17
N PRO A 58 -49.39 5.62 26.34
CA PRO A 58 -49.81 6.19 27.62
C PRO A 58 -50.31 5.13 28.62
N LYS A 59 -50.43 5.56 29.88
CA LYS A 59 -50.79 4.77 31.08
C LYS A 59 -49.79 3.68 31.47
N LYS A 60 -49.60 2.69 30.60
CA LYS A 60 -48.82 1.46 30.80
C LYS A 60 -48.01 1.22 29.53
N ASP A 61 -46.69 1.21 29.66
CA ASP A 61 -45.81 1.15 28.49
C ASP A 61 -45.82 -0.26 27.83
N GLY A 62 -45.36 -0.35 26.59
CA GLY A 62 -45.38 -1.63 25.88
C GLY A 62 -44.37 -2.65 26.39
N PHE A 63 -43.32 -2.27 27.13
CA PHE A 63 -42.44 -3.23 27.81
C PHE A 63 -43.14 -3.85 29.03
N GLU A 64 -43.89 -3.07 29.82
CA GLU A 64 -44.74 -3.58 30.89
C GLU A 64 -45.88 -4.44 30.33
N THR A 65 -46.45 -4.05 29.20
CA THR A 65 -47.49 -4.79 28.48
C THR A 65 -46.98 -6.14 27.96
N LEU A 66 -45.86 -6.13 27.23
CA LEU A 66 -45.17 -7.34 26.76
C LEU A 66 -44.84 -8.28 27.93
N LYS A 67 -44.25 -7.74 29.00
CA LYS A 67 -43.90 -8.51 30.20
C LYS A 67 -45.11 -9.18 30.85
N GLU A 68 -46.25 -8.49 30.95
CA GLU A 68 -47.47 -9.06 31.51
C GLU A 68 -48.08 -10.14 30.60
N LEU A 69 -48.14 -9.89 29.29
CA LEU A 69 -48.57 -10.89 28.30
C LEU A 69 -47.71 -12.17 28.37
N LYS A 70 -46.39 -12.02 28.54
CA LYS A 70 -45.43 -13.13 28.68
C LYS A 70 -45.30 -13.71 30.09
N SER A 71 -45.96 -13.13 31.10
CA SER A 71 -46.02 -13.68 32.47
C SER A 71 -47.35 -14.39 32.78
N SER A 72 -48.29 -14.41 31.83
CA SER A 72 -49.63 -14.95 31.98
C SER A 72 -49.80 -16.28 31.23
N PRO A 73 -50.11 -17.40 31.90
CA PRO A 73 -50.34 -18.70 31.25
C PRO A 73 -51.51 -18.76 30.25
N VAL A 74 -52.27 -17.67 30.09
CA VAL A 74 -53.33 -17.54 29.08
C VAL A 74 -52.80 -16.95 27.76
N THR A 75 -51.69 -16.22 27.81
CA THR A 75 -51.17 -15.39 26.70
C THR A 75 -49.66 -15.58 26.43
N GLU A 76 -48.92 -16.29 27.29
CA GLU A 76 -47.47 -16.46 27.17
C GLU A 76 -47.02 -17.09 25.83
N THR A 77 -47.85 -17.98 25.28
CA THR A 77 -47.62 -18.67 24.00
C THR A 77 -47.96 -17.80 22.79
N ILE A 78 -48.75 -16.73 22.93
CA ILE A 78 -49.15 -15.87 21.82
C ILE A 78 -47.93 -15.02 21.41
N PRO A 79 -47.49 -15.06 20.14
CA PRO A 79 -46.35 -14.27 19.70
C PRO A 79 -46.66 -12.77 19.72
N VAL A 80 -45.69 -11.98 20.16
CA VAL A 80 -45.79 -10.51 20.25
C VAL A 80 -44.65 -9.93 19.42
N ILE A 81 -44.98 -9.25 18.33
CA ILE A 81 -44.05 -8.47 17.53
C ILE A 81 -44.10 -7.04 18.04
N VAL A 82 -42.95 -6.52 18.48
CA VAL A 82 -42.87 -5.10 18.88
C VAL A 82 -42.83 -4.25 17.61
N LEU A 83 -43.65 -3.21 17.55
CA LEU A 83 -43.74 -2.28 16.42
C LEU A 83 -43.72 -0.85 16.96
N THR A 84 -42.56 -0.19 16.94
CA THR A 84 -42.34 1.07 17.68
C THR A 84 -41.40 2.05 16.97
N MET A 85 -41.37 3.31 17.41
CA MET A 85 -40.38 4.30 16.97
C MET A 85 -39.04 4.23 17.73
N LEU A 86 -38.93 3.44 18.80
CA LEU A 86 -37.65 3.17 19.44
C LEU A 86 -36.77 2.28 18.55
N GLY A 87 -35.57 2.75 18.23
CA GLY A 87 -34.62 2.06 17.34
C GLY A 87 -33.18 2.03 17.87
N ARG A 88 -33.00 2.10 19.19
CA ARG A 88 -31.69 1.95 19.85
C ARG A 88 -31.47 0.48 20.20
N ASP A 89 -30.24 -0.02 20.06
CA ASP A 89 -29.81 -1.36 20.45
C ASP A 89 -30.34 -1.80 21.82
N GLU A 90 -30.27 -0.91 22.82
CA GLU A 90 -30.73 -1.17 24.19
C GLU A 90 -32.23 -1.47 24.26
N ASP A 91 -33.05 -0.73 23.52
CA ASP A 91 -34.51 -0.89 23.50
C ASP A 91 -34.92 -2.16 22.73
N ILE A 92 -34.19 -2.47 21.65
CA ILE A 92 -34.38 -3.70 20.84
C ILE A 92 -34.01 -4.93 21.68
N LYS A 93 -32.81 -4.94 22.27
CA LYS A 93 -32.31 -6.02 23.14
C LYS A 93 -33.24 -6.22 24.35
N LYS A 94 -33.74 -5.13 24.96
CA LYS A 94 -34.75 -5.18 26.04
C LYS A 94 -36.07 -5.82 25.59
N GLY A 95 -36.55 -5.52 24.38
CA GLY A 95 -37.78 -6.11 23.84
C GLY A 95 -37.66 -7.62 23.62
N LEU A 96 -36.58 -8.06 22.96
CA LEU A 96 -36.32 -9.48 22.71
C LEU A 96 -36.11 -10.27 24.01
N LEU A 97 -35.36 -9.71 24.98
CA LEU A 97 -35.16 -10.32 26.31
C LEU A 97 -36.44 -10.42 27.16
N LEU A 98 -37.47 -9.63 26.86
CA LEU A 98 -38.81 -9.72 27.48
C LEU A 98 -39.75 -10.70 26.74
N GLY A 99 -39.25 -11.40 25.71
CA GLY A 99 -40.00 -12.43 24.98
C GLY A 99 -40.75 -11.93 23.75
N ALA A 100 -40.37 -10.78 23.18
CA ALA A 100 -40.84 -10.42 21.84
C ALA A 100 -40.39 -11.46 20.79
N ALA A 101 -41.26 -11.79 19.84
CA ALA A 101 -40.99 -12.77 18.79
C ALA A 101 -40.20 -12.17 17.60
N ASP A 102 -40.39 -10.87 17.37
CA ASP A 102 -39.63 -10.00 16.44
C ASP A 102 -39.75 -8.53 16.91
N TYR A 103 -38.92 -7.64 16.37
CA TYR A 103 -38.88 -6.20 16.71
C TYR A 103 -38.74 -5.35 15.44
N ILE A 104 -39.74 -4.52 15.15
CA ILE A 104 -39.86 -3.71 13.94
C ILE A 104 -39.81 -2.22 14.30
N VAL A 105 -38.81 -1.51 13.78
CA VAL A 105 -38.69 -0.05 13.93
C VAL A 105 -39.54 0.63 12.86
N LYS A 106 -40.65 1.27 13.27
CA LYS A 106 -41.64 1.92 12.39
C LYS A 106 -41.03 2.88 11.36
N SER A 107 -40.01 3.65 11.74
CA SER A 107 -39.37 4.64 10.88
C SER A 107 -38.46 4.06 9.79
N GLN A 108 -38.18 2.76 9.83
CA GLN A 108 -37.31 2.06 8.87
C GLN A 108 -38.10 1.29 7.80
N HIS A 109 -39.44 1.25 7.87
CA HIS A 109 -40.28 0.41 7.03
C HIS A 109 -41.53 1.13 6.51
N ALA A 110 -41.89 0.86 5.26
CA ALA A 110 -43.23 1.20 4.75
C ALA A 110 -44.31 0.31 5.37
N VAL A 111 -45.56 0.80 5.46
CA VAL A 111 -46.67 0.04 6.07
C VAL A 111 -46.93 -1.30 5.36
N ALA A 112 -46.73 -1.36 4.04
CA ALA A 112 -46.82 -2.59 3.27
C ALA A 112 -45.74 -3.63 3.67
N GLU A 113 -44.50 -3.20 3.96
CA GLU A 113 -43.41 -4.07 4.41
C GLU A 113 -43.70 -4.67 5.79
N ILE A 114 -44.31 -3.89 6.69
CA ILE A 114 -44.78 -4.39 8.00
C ILE A 114 -45.81 -5.51 7.77
N CYS A 115 -46.75 -5.32 6.85
CA CYS A 115 -47.75 -6.33 6.50
C CYS A 115 -47.12 -7.58 5.86
N ASP A 116 -46.05 -7.46 5.08
CA ASP A 116 -45.31 -8.60 4.53
C ASP A 116 -44.49 -9.34 5.58
N LYS A 117 -43.82 -8.65 6.51
CA LYS A 117 -43.16 -9.29 7.68
C LYS A 117 -44.14 -10.13 8.50
N VAL A 118 -45.37 -9.64 8.73
CA VAL A 118 -46.42 -10.42 9.43
C VAL A 118 -46.85 -11.66 8.62
N LYS A 119 -46.92 -11.58 7.28
CA LYS A 119 -47.18 -12.77 6.44
C LYS A 119 -46.03 -13.77 6.52
N GLU A 120 -44.78 -13.32 6.57
CA GLU A 120 -43.61 -14.19 6.69
C GLU A 120 -43.49 -14.88 8.04
N PHE A 121 -43.84 -14.18 9.13
CA PHE A 121 -43.98 -14.77 10.45
C PHE A 121 -44.90 -16.01 10.42
N PHE A 122 -46.11 -15.87 9.85
CA PHE A 122 -47.05 -16.99 9.73
C PHE A 122 -46.64 -18.07 8.71
N LYS A 123 -45.80 -17.75 7.71
CA LYS A 123 -45.18 -18.78 6.86
C LYS A 123 -44.19 -19.63 7.66
N MET A 124 -43.37 -19.01 8.53
CA MET A 124 -42.34 -19.71 9.30
C MET A 124 -42.93 -20.67 10.34
N GLU A 125 -44.02 -20.32 11.04
CA GLU A 125 -44.67 -21.24 11.99
C GLU A 125 -45.32 -22.47 11.33
N SER A 126 -45.55 -22.46 10.01
CA SER A 126 -46.20 -23.57 9.30
C SER A 126 -45.35 -24.84 9.16
N HIS A 127 -44.04 -24.79 9.50
CA HIS A 127 -43.09 -25.91 9.35
C HIS A 127 -42.44 -26.30 10.70
N PRO A 128 -43.20 -26.95 11.62
CA PRO A 128 -42.71 -27.26 12.96
C PRO A 128 -41.83 -28.52 13.01
N GLY A 129 -40.51 -28.38 12.75
CA GLY A 129 -39.58 -29.47 13.10
C GLY A 129 -38.19 -29.50 12.45
N GLU A 130 -37.35 -28.47 12.65
CA GLU A 130 -35.87 -28.65 12.63
C GLU A 130 -35.08 -27.43 13.15
N GLY A 131 -35.53 -26.20 12.86
CA GLY A 131 -34.75 -24.97 13.06
C GLY A 131 -34.36 -24.55 14.49
N GLY A 132 -34.67 -25.32 15.53
CA GLY A 132 -34.46 -24.95 16.94
C GLY A 132 -32.99 -24.83 17.39
N LYS A 133 -32.07 -25.51 16.70
CA LYS A 133 -30.62 -25.33 16.87
C LYS A 133 -30.09 -24.21 15.97
N ALA A 134 -30.30 -24.36 14.66
CA ALA A 134 -29.82 -23.44 13.64
C ALA A 134 -30.25 -21.99 13.89
N ARG A 135 -31.43 -21.74 14.48
CA ARG A 135 -31.84 -20.37 14.86
C ARG A 135 -30.93 -19.76 15.93
N LYS A 136 -30.54 -20.52 16.96
CA LYS A 136 -29.63 -20.04 18.00
C LYS A 136 -28.23 -19.81 17.46
N GLU A 137 -27.71 -20.80 16.74
CA GLU A 137 -26.39 -20.71 16.11
C GLU A 137 -26.33 -19.47 15.19
N LYS A 138 -27.39 -19.20 14.41
CA LYS A 138 -27.47 -18.04 13.51
C LYS A 138 -27.80 -16.69 14.18
N GLU A 139 -28.48 -16.68 15.33
CA GLU A 139 -28.64 -15.47 16.17
C GLU A 139 -27.32 -15.13 16.89
N GLU A 140 -26.56 -16.14 17.36
CA GLU A 140 -25.23 -15.96 17.93
C GLU A 140 -24.22 -15.48 16.87
N GLU A 141 -24.13 -16.14 15.71
CA GLU A 141 -23.34 -15.70 14.54
C GLU A 141 -23.62 -14.23 14.17
N ARG A 142 -24.89 -13.85 14.06
CA ARG A 142 -25.28 -12.47 13.72
C ARG A 142 -24.86 -11.47 14.80
N SER A 143 -24.99 -11.83 16.07
CA SER A 143 -24.53 -10.98 17.18
C SER A 143 -23.01 -10.82 17.22
N VAL A 144 -22.27 -11.87 16.84
CA VAL A 144 -20.81 -11.86 16.70
C VAL A 144 -20.39 -11.02 15.49
N ALA A 145 -21.09 -11.12 14.36
CA ALA A 145 -20.83 -10.30 13.17
C ALA A 145 -21.09 -8.80 13.44
N GLU A 146 -22.17 -8.45 14.13
CA GLU A 146 -22.46 -7.07 14.54
C GLU A 146 -21.40 -6.56 15.55
N ALA A 147 -20.96 -7.38 16.49
CA ALA A 147 -19.88 -7.03 17.42
C ALA A 147 -18.51 -6.88 16.73
N LYS A 148 -18.18 -7.76 15.77
CA LYS A 148 -16.95 -7.68 14.96
C LYS A 148 -16.93 -6.38 14.17
N LYS A 149 -18.02 -6.05 13.48
CA LYS A 149 -18.15 -4.80 12.73
C LYS A 149 -18.04 -3.56 13.62
N GLN A 150 -18.64 -3.56 14.82
CA GLN A 150 -18.50 -2.45 15.77
C GLN A 150 -17.04 -2.31 16.28
N ALA A 151 -16.29 -3.41 16.41
CA ALA A 151 -14.88 -3.38 16.75
C ALA A 151 -13.98 -2.89 15.58
N GLU A 152 -14.29 -3.30 14.36
CA GLU A 152 -13.61 -2.84 13.13
C GLU A 152 -13.83 -1.34 12.90
N ASP A 153 -15.08 -0.86 13.01
CA ASP A 153 -15.43 0.58 12.98
C ASP A 153 -14.70 1.40 14.05
N ALA A 154 -14.46 0.81 15.24
CA ALA A 154 -13.74 1.47 16.33
C ALA A 154 -12.22 1.49 16.08
N LEU A 155 -11.65 0.38 15.60
CA LEU A 155 -10.23 0.24 15.28
C LEU A 155 -9.82 1.18 14.15
N GLU A 156 -10.65 1.30 13.10
CA GLU A 156 -10.35 2.20 11.98
C GLU A 156 -10.41 3.68 12.41
N ARG A 157 -11.34 4.06 13.29
CA ARG A 157 -11.35 5.41 13.89
C ARG A 157 -10.09 5.67 14.72
N GLU A 158 -9.57 4.67 15.43
CA GLU A 158 -8.30 4.80 16.16
C GLU A 158 -7.11 4.88 15.20
N ARG A 159 -7.10 4.11 14.10
CA ARG A 159 -6.05 4.15 13.06
C ARG A 159 -6.01 5.52 12.38
N GLN A 160 -7.17 6.05 11.97
CA GLN A 160 -7.29 7.39 11.39
C GLN A 160 -6.88 8.50 12.37
N ALA A 161 -7.22 8.37 13.66
CA ALA A 161 -6.78 9.32 14.69
C ALA A 161 -5.25 9.31 14.86
N LYS A 162 -4.62 8.12 14.91
CA LYS A 162 -3.16 7.96 14.99
C LYS A 162 -2.45 8.51 13.74
N GLN A 163 -2.96 8.23 12.54
CA GLN A 163 -2.44 8.79 11.29
C GLN A 163 -2.56 10.33 11.26
N ALA A 164 -3.70 10.89 11.68
CA ALA A 164 -3.90 12.33 11.75
C ALA A 164 -2.97 13.01 12.78
N GLU A 165 -2.62 12.33 13.88
CA GLU A 165 -1.61 12.82 14.82
C GLU A 165 -0.18 12.72 14.24
N ALA A 166 0.16 11.59 13.60
CA ALA A 166 1.46 11.40 12.95
C ALA A 166 1.72 12.46 11.86
N ALA A 167 0.73 12.74 11.01
CA ALA A 167 0.81 13.79 9.99
C ALA A 167 1.01 15.19 10.59
N ARG A 168 0.39 15.49 11.74
CA ARG A 168 0.64 16.75 12.47
C ARG A 168 2.06 16.82 13.05
N ARG A 169 2.56 15.72 13.62
CA ARG A 169 3.94 15.63 14.17
C ARG A 169 4.98 15.78 13.06
N LEU A 170 4.78 15.15 11.90
CA LEU A 170 5.66 15.27 10.73
C LEU A 170 5.72 16.73 10.24
N LYS A 171 4.57 17.38 10.03
CA LYS A 171 4.49 18.76 9.55
C LYS A 171 5.13 19.78 10.49
N GLU A 172 5.09 19.54 11.80
CA GLU A 172 5.79 20.36 12.79
C GLU A 172 7.31 20.09 12.79
N ALA A 173 7.74 18.84 12.59
CA ALA A 173 9.16 18.49 12.43
C ALA A 173 9.76 19.11 11.16
N GLU A 174 9.03 19.13 10.04
CA GLU A 174 9.41 19.82 8.80
C GLU A 174 9.58 21.33 9.02
N ARG A 175 8.67 21.96 9.78
CA ARG A 175 8.76 23.38 10.15
C ARG A 175 10.03 23.65 10.97
N ILE A 176 10.27 22.87 12.03
CA ILE A 176 11.46 22.98 12.88
C ILE A 176 12.76 22.77 12.07
N LEU A 177 12.78 21.78 11.17
CA LEU A 177 13.93 21.52 10.29
C LEU A 177 14.19 22.68 9.32
N THR A 178 13.14 23.34 8.83
CA THR A 178 13.24 24.51 7.95
C THR A 178 13.80 25.72 8.72
N GLU A 179 13.23 26.02 9.89
CA GLU A 179 13.71 27.11 10.77
C GLU A 179 15.16 26.90 11.21
N ALA A 180 15.57 25.65 11.48
CA ALA A 180 16.97 25.31 11.80
C ALA A 180 17.92 25.50 10.60
N LYS A 181 17.49 25.15 9.38
CA LYS A 181 18.28 25.39 8.15
C LYS A 181 18.46 26.89 7.88
N GLU A 182 17.42 27.69 8.08
CA GLU A 182 17.50 29.16 7.93
C GLU A 182 18.45 29.80 8.97
N GLN A 183 18.40 29.36 10.23
CA GLN A 183 19.31 29.83 11.28
C GLN A 183 20.78 29.48 11.00
N GLU A 184 21.06 28.25 10.55
CA GLU A 184 22.42 27.82 10.18
C GLU A 184 22.93 28.57 8.94
N ALA A 185 22.08 28.84 7.95
CA ALA A 185 22.43 29.65 6.80
C ALA A 185 22.76 31.10 7.20
N ALA A 186 21.99 31.71 8.10
CA ALA A 186 22.25 33.04 8.63
C ALA A 186 23.57 33.09 9.44
N ARG A 187 23.85 32.07 10.26
CA ARG A 187 25.13 31.96 11.00
C ARG A 187 26.33 31.90 10.07
N ARG A 188 26.27 31.08 9.01
CA ARG A 188 27.33 30.98 8.00
C ARG A 188 27.54 32.29 7.24
N LEU A 189 26.48 33.05 7.00
CA LEU A 189 26.58 34.38 6.38
C LEU A 189 27.33 35.36 7.28
N GLU A 190 27.01 35.43 8.58
CA GLU A 190 27.78 36.25 9.54
C GLU A 190 29.25 35.83 9.61
N GLU A 191 29.54 34.52 9.62
CA GLU A 191 30.91 34.00 9.67
C GLU A 191 31.72 34.36 8.39
N ALA A 192 31.07 34.32 7.23
CA ALA A 192 31.65 34.78 5.96
C ALA A 192 31.85 36.31 5.90
N GLU A 193 30.90 37.11 6.41
CA GLU A 193 31.07 38.56 6.47
C GLU A 193 32.23 38.97 7.39
N ARG A 194 32.41 38.26 8.52
CA ARG A 194 33.55 38.46 9.44
C ARG A 194 34.87 38.10 8.79
N SER A 195 34.99 36.94 8.13
CA SER A 195 36.25 36.55 7.47
C SER A 195 36.63 37.51 6.34
N VAL A 196 35.64 37.99 5.56
CA VAL A 196 35.84 39.04 4.54
C VAL A 196 36.27 40.38 5.18
N ALA A 197 35.76 40.73 6.36
CA ALA A 197 36.18 41.94 7.08
C ALA A 197 37.62 41.83 7.62
N GLU A 198 38.01 40.67 8.15
CA GLU A 198 39.39 40.42 8.61
C GLU A 198 40.38 40.37 7.44
N ALA A 199 40.03 39.71 6.33
CA ALA A 199 40.84 39.71 5.11
C ALA A 199 41.08 41.16 4.61
N LYS A 200 40.02 41.98 4.51
CA LYS A 200 40.12 43.41 4.13
C LYS A 200 41.01 44.21 5.09
N LYS A 201 41.00 43.89 6.38
CA LYS A 201 41.90 44.51 7.37
C LYS A 201 43.36 44.11 7.09
N GLN A 202 43.64 42.82 6.89
CA GLN A 202 44.97 42.31 6.59
C GLN A 202 45.53 42.89 5.28
N THR A 203 44.71 42.98 4.21
CA THR A 203 45.13 43.64 2.95
C THR A 203 45.52 45.11 3.18
N LYS A 204 44.78 45.81 4.05
CA LYS A 204 45.02 47.23 4.37
C LYS A 204 46.22 47.46 5.29
N GLU A 205 46.58 46.47 6.10
CA GLU A 205 47.79 46.48 6.92
C GLU A 205 49.03 46.06 6.11
N ALA A 206 48.87 45.19 5.10
CA ALA A 206 49.91 44.86 4.12
C ALA A 206 50.20 46.01 3.13
N GLN A 207 49.19 46.81 2.77
CA GLN A 207 49.35 47.98 1.89
C GLN A 207 49.95 49.19 2.62
N GLY A 208 51.27 49.14 2.84
CA GLY A 208 52.07 50.34 3.08
C GLY A 208 51.89 51.39 1.96
N PRO A 209 52.06 52.69 2.24
CA PRO A 209 51.56 53.77 1.39
C PRO A 209 52.32 53.89 0.06
N SER A 210 51.81 53.24 -0.99
CA SER A 210 52.27 53.41 -2.36
C SER A 210 51.09 53.51 -3.35
N ARG A 211 51.31 54.24 -4.44
CA ARG A 211 50.26 54.63 -5.40
C ARG A 211 49.88 53.47 -6.33
N MET A 212 48.60 53.13 -6.39
CA MET A 212 47.86 53.18 -7.66
C MET A 212 46.41 53.63 -7.42
N SER A 213 45.82 54.27 -8.43
CA SER A 213 44.49 54.90 -8.34
C SER A 213 43.69 54.64 -9.62
N LYS A 214 42.35 54.56 -9.48
CA LYS A 214 41.33 54.33 -10.53
C LYS A 214 41.06 52.86 -10.93
N THR A 215 40.28 52.19 -10.10
CA THR A 215 39.33 51.12 -10.51
C THR A 215 38.18 50.92 -9.49
N PHE A 216 38.30 51.47 -8.28
CA PHE A 216 37.44 51.17 -7.14
C PHE A 216 36.05 51.85 -7.12
N THR A 217 35.48 52.21 -8.27
CA THR A 217 34.23 52.98 -8.35
C THR A 217 33.01 52.16 -8.74
N ASP A 218 33.16 51.10 -9.54
CA ASP A 218 32.02 50.40 -10.14
C ASP A 218 31.40 49.29 -9.26
N TYR A 219 32.12 48.80 -8.24
CA TYR A 219 31.66 47.70 -7.38
C TYR A 219 30.54 48.09 -6.39
N GLU A 220 30.45 49.35 -5.94
CA GLU A 220 29.33 49.78 -5.07
C GLU A 220 27.99 49.85 -5.82
N SER A 221 28.02 49.98 -7.15
CA SER A 221 26.83 50.13 -8.00
C SER A 221 25.98 48.86 -8.04
N VAL A 222 26.62 47.68 -8.07
CA VAL A 222 25.94 46.38 -8.28
C VAL A 222 25.16 45.96 -7.04
N VAL A 223 25.72 46.15 -5.84
CA VAL A 223 25.13 45.68 -4.57
C VAL A 223 23.80 46.38 -4.24
N ARG A 224 23.62 47.65 -4.66
CA ARG A 224 22.40 48.42 -4.38
C ARG A 224 21.17 48.05 -5.23
N LEU A 225 21.34 47.28 -6.30
CA LEU A 225 20.23 46.89 -7.18
C LEU A 225 19.43 45.69 -6.67
N HIS A 226 20.09 44.72 -6.03
CA HIS A 226 19.43 43.48 -5.57
C HIS A 226 18.42 43.69 -4.44
N SER A 227 18.59 44.70 -3.58
CA SER A 227 17.73 44.95 -2.42
C SER A 227 16.34 45.51 -2.74
N LYS A 228 16.00 45.76 -4.02
CA LYS A 228 14.71 46.35 -4.44
C LYS A 228 13.77 45.43 -5.21
N SER A 229 14.17 44.21 -5.58
CA SER A 229 13.39 43.36 -6.48
C SER A 229 12.33 42.47 -5.79
N GLN A 230 12.42 42.25 -4.47
CA GLN A 230 11.45 41.41 -3.75
C GLN A 230 10.13 42.15 -3.43
N LYS A 231 9.30 42.39 -4.46
CA LYS A 231 7.83 42.61 -4.38
C LYS A 231 7.19 42.85 -5.76
N THR A 232 6.79 41.77 -6.45
CA THR A 232 5.49 41.62 -7.19
C THR A 232 5.44 40.33 -8.02
N ASP A 233 4.38 39.54 -7.78
CA ASP A 233 3.58 38.72 -8.70
C ASP A 233 4.15 37.68 -9.68
N VAL A 234 3.39 36.58 -9.77
CA VAL A 234 3.59 35.40 -10.62
C VAL A 234 2.97 35.63 -12.01
N SER A 235 3.78 35.70 -13.08
CA SER A 235 3.26 35.61 -14.47
C SER A 235 4.28 35.36 -15.62
N TRP A 236 5.58 35.21 -15.36
CA TRP A 236 6.61 35.25 -16.44
C TRP A 236 7.07 33.92 -17.06
N PHE A 237 6.53 32.78 -16.64
CA PHE A 237 7.08 31.45 -16.98
C PHE A 237 6.81 30.94 -18.41
N SER A 238 6.31 31.78 -19.33
CA SER A 238 5.79 31.35 -20.64
C SER A 238 6.51 31.94 -21.87
N TYR A 239 7.49 32.84 -21.69
CA TYR A 239 8.07 33.60 -22.83
C TYR A 239 9.50 33.22 -23.27
N MET A 240 10.23 32.38 -22.51
CA MET A 240 11.65 32.08 -22.83
C MET A 240 11.91 30.76 -23.59
N CYS A 241 10.87 30.07 -24.07
CA CYS A 241 11.01 28.89 -24.91
C CYS A 241 11.34 29.22 -26.40
N SER A 242 12.20 30.21 -26.69
CA SER A 242 12.71 30.43 -28.05
C SER A 242 14.06 31.17 -28.17
N LYS A 243 15.17 30.44 -28.01
CA LYS A 243 16.36 30.41 -28.91
C LYS A 243 17.58 29.79 -28.20
N ARG A 244 18.39 29.04 -28.97
CA ARG A 244 19.61 28.35 -28.50
C ARG A 244 20.75 29.35 -28.25
N PHE A 245 21.52 29.17 -27.17
CA PHE A 245 23.01 29.22 -27.17
C PHE A 245 23.60 28.78 -25.80
N PHE A 246 24.65 27.96 -25.84
CA PHE A 246 25.57 27.58 -24.74
C PHE A 246 25.06 26.80 -23.52
N SER A 247 26.02 26.19 -22.80
CA SER A 247 25.87 25.15 -21.76
C SER A 247 26.90 25.34 -20.63
N PHE A 248 26.55 24.92 -19.39
CA PHE A 248 27.45 24.53 -18.27
C PHE A 248 28.33 25.66 -17.63
N VAL A 249 28.88 25.60 -16.40
CA VAL A 249 28.63 24.91 -15.08
C VAL A 249 29.44 25.75 -14.00
N LEU A 250 29.88 25.51 -12.73
CA LEU A 250 30.09 24.49 -11.66
C LEU A 250 30.02 25.29 -10.29
N ILE A 251 29.25 24.95 -9.24
CA ILE A 251 29.44 23.97 -8.12
C ILE A 251 30.40 24.38 -6.95
N VAL A 252 29.84 24.23 -5.72
CA VAL A 252 30.38 23.88 -4.35
C VAL A 252 31.85 24.14 -3.93
N LEU A 253 32.03 24.57 -2.66
CA LEU A 253 33.21 24.25 -1.82
C LEU A 253 32.80 23.81 -0.37
N PHE A 254 33.75 23.30 0.41
CA PHE A 254 33.57 22.07 1.22
C PHE A 254 33.60 22.13 2.78
N LEU A 255 33.23 20.97 3.33
CA LEU A 255 33.41 20.41 4.70
C LEU A 255 34.83 20.56 5.32
N PRO A 256 35.00 20.20 6.62
CA PRO A 256 35.71 18.93 6.88
C PRO A 256 35.25 18.14 8.14
N ALA A 257 35.27 16.79 8.07
CA ALA A 257 35.41 15.91 9.24
C ALA A 257 35.81 14.43 8.94
N LEU A 258 36.64 14.16 7.92
CA LEU A 258 37.36 12.88 7.81
C LEU A 258 38.70 13.09 7.08
N VAL A 259 39.72 12.31 7.43
CA VAL A 259 41.12 12.65 7.10
C VAL A 259 41.53 12.08 5.75
N ALA A 260 41.56 12.94 4.74
CA ALA A 260 42.31 12.74 3.50
C ALA A 260 42.96 14.08 3.08
N TYR A 261 44.30 14.07 2.90
CA TYR A 261 45.02 15.24 2.36
C TYR A 261 44.89 15.26 0.84
N ALA A 262 43.79 15.80 0.32
CA ALA A 262 43.70 16.20 -1.07
C ALA A 262 44.47 17.52 -1.25
N LEU A 263 45.60 17.50 -1.96
CA LEU A 263 46.36 18.72 -2.25
C LEU A 263 45.67 19.49 -3.38
N THR A 264 45.03 20.61 -3.05
CA THR A 264 44.55 21.58 -4.04
C THR A 264 45.73 22.43 -4.50
N PHE A 265 46.18 22.22 -5.73
CA PHE A 265 47.22 23.03 -6.36
C PHE A 265 46.61 24.24 -7.06
N VAL A 266 47.18 25.42 -6.85
CA VAL A 266 46.65 26.70 -7.32
C VAL A 266 47.79 27.49 -7.95
N ASP A 267 47.98 27.28 -9.24
CA ASP A 267 48.50 28.29 -10.15
C ASP A 267 47.25 28.92 -10.79
N ASP A 268 47.04 30.23 -10.69
CA ASP A 268 45.73 30.89 -10.97
C ASP A 268 45.61 31.45 -12.41
N THR A 269 46.70 31.44 -13.20
CA THR A 269 46.71 31.99 -14.55
C THR A 269 47.49 31.13 -15.56
N GLN A 270 47.05 31.17 -16.83
CA GLN A 270 47.78 30.61 -17.99
C GLN A 270 49.27 31.05 -18.01
N ALA A 271 49.58 32.27 -17.58
CA ALA A 271 50.95 32.79 -17.60
C ALA A 271 51.86 32.16 -16.52
N GLU A 272 51.28 31.62 -15.45
CA GLU A 272 51.99 30.84 -14.43
C GLU A 272 52.14 29.38 -14.88
N PHE A 273 51.08 28.81 -15.47
CA PHE A 273 51.12 27.48 -16.12
C PHE A 273 52.11 27.41 -17.29
N ASP A 274 52.26 28.47 -18.09
CA ASP A 274 53.25 28.55 -19.17
C ASP A 274 54.70 28.71 -18.65
N ALA A 275 54.89 29.02 -17.36
CA ALA A 275 56.19 29.33 -16.76
C ALA A 275 56.76 28.22 -15.85
N GLY A 276 55.94 27.26 -15.41
CA GLY A 276 56.39 26.07 -14.66
C GLY A 276 56.90 24.92 -15.54
N THR A 277 57.03 23.73 -14.97
CA THR A 277 57.42 22.51 -15.70
C THR A 277 56.34 21.44 -15.51
N TYR A 278 55.48 21.29 -16.52
CA TYR A 278 54.30 20.44 -16.46
C TYR A 278 54.41 19.26 -17.44
N SER A 279 53.82 18.14 -17.06
CA SER A 279 53.55 17.00 -17.93
C SER A 279 52.14 16.48 -17.66
N SER A 280 51.50 15.84 -18.65
CA SER A 280 50.19 15.18 -18.47
C SER A 280 49.10 16.09 -17.87
N THR A 281 49.04 17.35 -18.33
CA THR A 281 48.13 18.40 -17.86
C THR A 281 47.85 19.38 -19.01
N ALA A 282 46.71 20.08 -18.94
CA ALA A 282 46.35 21.18 -19.82
C ALA A 282 45.86 22.37 -18.99
N TRP A 283 45.72 23.55 -19.60
CA TRP A 283 45.06 24.70 -18.99
C TRP A 283 43.76 25.00 -19.73
N ASP A 284 42.62 24.95 -19.04
CA ASP A 284 41.43 25.68 -19.45
C ASP A 284 41.41 27.05 -18.75
N THR A 285 40.82 28.04 -19.41
CA THR A 285 40.51 29.41 -18.99
C THR A 285 40.78 29.81 -17.52
N ASN A 286 40.31 29.06 -16.51
CA ASN A 286 40.51 29.35 -15.09
C ASN A 286 41.21 28.24 -14.25
N HIS A 287 41.68 27.12 -14.83
CA HIS A 287 42.29 26.03 -14.06
C HIS A 287 43.16 25.05 -14.88
N THR A 288 44.09 24.38 -14.18
CA THR A 288 44.85 23.23 -14.70
C THR A 288 43.97 21.97 -14.73
N GLU A 289 43.67 21.47 -15.92
CA GLU A 289 42.95 20.22 -16.15
C GLU A 289 43.88 19.00 -16.17
N LEU A 290 43.43 17.91 -15.56
CA LEU A 290 43.98 16.56 -15.73
C LEU A 290 43.12 15.80 -16.75
N SER A 291 43.75 15.30 -17.83
CA SER A 291 42.97 14.67 -18.90
C SER A 291 42.41 13.31 -18.49
N SER A 292 41.20 12.99 -18.99
CA SER A 292 40.45 11.78 -18.63
C SER A 292 41.29 10.50 -18.87
N GLY A 293 41.53 9.73 -17.81
CA GLY A 293 42.32 8.48 -17.85
C GLY A 293 43.74 8.59 -17.28
N GLN A 294 44.17 9.75 -16.79
CA GLN A 294 45.50 9.92 -16.21
C GLN A 294 45.52 9.73 -14.67
N THR A 295 45.92 8.53 -14.23
CA THR A 295 45.90 8.12 -12.82
C THR A 295 47.16 8.48 -12.02
N SER A 296 48.18 9.10 -12.65
CA SER A 296 49.39 9.61 -11.97
C SER A 296 50.09 10.71 -12.77
N GLY A 297 50.91 11.52 -12.08
CA GLY A 297 51.61 12.65 -12.68
C GLY A 297 52.56 13.37 -11.71
N THR A 298 53.28 14.36 -12.24
CA THR A 298 54.28 15.16 -11.51
C THR A 298 54.21 16.62 -11.93
N PHE A 299 54.28 17.53 -10.97
CA PHE A 299 54.41 18.97 -11.21
C PHE A 299 55.42 19.61 -10.25
N THR A 300 55.70 20.90 -10.41
CA THR A 300 56.51 21.69 -9.48
C THR A 300 55.96 23.11 -9.45
N SER A 301 55.32 23.49 -8.34
CA SER A 301 54.82 24.86 -8.15
C SER A 301 55.97 25.86 -7.98
N GLN A 302 55.72 27.13 -8.29
CA GLN A 302 56.59 28.25 -7.90
C GLN A 302 56.06 29.01 -6.67
N VAL A 303 54.85 28.71 -6.19
CA VAL A 303 54.16 29.46 -5.11
C VAL A 303 54.55 28.96 -3.72
N PHE A 304 54.88 27.67 -3.57
CA PHE A 304 55.37 27.07 -2.32
C PHE A 304 56.65 26.26 -2.56
N ASP A 305 57.69 26.58 -1.77
CA ASP A 305 59.05 26.00 -1.77
C ASP A 305 59.70 25.71 -3.14
N ALA A 306 60.55 26.65 -3.58
CA ALA A 306 61.35 26.55 -4.79
C ALA A 306 62.39 25.40 -4.74
N GLY A 307 61.94 24.19 -5.09
CA GLY A 307 62.80 23.02 -5.26
C GLY A 307 62.14 21.65 -5.02
N ALA A 308 60.90 21.60 -4.52
CA ALA A 308 60.21 20.34 -4.23
C ALA A 308 59.21 19.95 -5.34
N SER A 309 59.54 18.95 -6.16
CA SER A 309 58.54 18.33 -7.03
C SER A 309 57.57 17.49 -6.22
N ALA A 310 56.27 17.62 -6.50
CA ALA A 310 55.24 16.81 -5.90
C ALA A 310 54.56 15.91 -6.96
N SER A 311 54.20 14.70 -6.54
CA SER A 311 53.72 13.62 -7.40
C SER A 311 52.42 13.03 -6.86
N TRP A 312 51.42 12.88 -7.71
CA TRP A 312 50.16 12.23 -7.37
C TRP A 312 50.03 10.87 -8.05
N SER A 313 49.30 9.97 -7.40
CA SER A 313 48.86 8.69 -7.97
C SER A 313 47.52 8.31 -7.35
N LEU A 314 46.72 7.51 -8.08
CA LEU A 314 45.45 6.94 -7.62
C LEU A 314 44.42 8.00 -7.17
N LEU A 315 44.25 9.05 -7.97
CA LEU A 315 43.02 9.86 -7.91
C LEU A 315 41.84 9.01 -8.38
N GLY A 316 40.77 9.01 -7.58
CA GLY A 316 39.45 8.50 -7.92
C GLY A 316 38.40 9.49 -7.47
N TRP A 317 37.27 9.52 -8.18
CA TRP A 317 36.08 10.30 -7.86
C TRP A 317 34.89 9.35 -7.70
N THR A 318 33.76 9.87 -7.22
CA THR A 318 32.47 9.16 -7.29
C THR A 318 31.36 10.11 -7.75
N GLU A 319 30.50 9.66 -8.66
CA GLU A 319 29.30 10.36 -9.12
C GLU A 319 28.05 9.50 -8.86
N THR A 320 27.23 9.91 -7.90
CA THR A 320 25.94 9.26 -7.60
C THR A 320 24.89 9.70 -8.63
N LEU A 321 24.60 8.83 -9.60
CA LEU A 321 23.51 9.02 -10.55
C LEU A 321 22.13 8.85 -9.89
N PRO A 322 21.04 9.35 -10.52
CA PRO A 322 19.68 8.99 -10.13
C PRO A 322 19.50 7.47 -10.07
N SER A 323 18.69 6.99 -9.12
CA SER A 323 18.36 5.56 -9.01
C SER A 323 17.70 5.06 -10.28
N GLN A 324 18.26 4.01 -10.87
CA GLN A 324 17.82 3.39 -12.11
C GLN A 324 17.11 2.08 -11.79
N ASP A 325 15.87 1.93 -12.25
CA ASP A 325 15.12 0.68 -12.04
C ASP A 325 15.82 -0.49 -12.74
N THR A 326 16.12 -1.50 -11.93
CA THR A 326 16.71 -2.76 -12.34
C THR A 326 15.61 -3.81 -12.34
N PHE A 327 15.57 -4.59 -13.40
CA PHE A 327 14.63 -5.68 -13.61
C PHE A 327 15.44 -6.97 -13.60
N VAL A 328 15.01 -7.97 -12.84
CA VAL A 328 15.58 -9.32 -12.88
C VAL A 328 14.45 -10.29 -13.16
N THR A 329 14.71 -11.24 -14.07
CA THR A 329 13.73 -12.26 -14.49
C THR A 329 14.43 -13.62 -14.51
N VAL A 330 13.65 -14.69 -14.30
CA VAL A 330 14.13 -16.09 -14.27
C VAL A 330 13.22 -16.98 -15.11
N ASP A 331 13.82 -18.00 -15.74
CA ASP A 331 13.16 -18.98 -16.60
C ASP A 331 13.02 -20.37 -15.93
N VAL A 332 12.27 -21.29 -16.57
CA VAL A 332 12.21 -22.73 -16.17
C VAL A 332 13.57 -23.44 -16.20
N ALA A 333 14.52 -22.95 -16.99
CA ALA A 333 15.84 -23.53 -17.22
C ALA A 333 16.87 -23.15 -16.12
N ALA A 334 16.46 -22.36 -15.11
CA ALA A 334 17.27 -21.76 -14.05
C ALA A 334 18.22 -20.63 -14.53
N GLY A 335 18.02 -20.10 -15.73
CA GLY A 335 18.68 -18.91 -16.28
C GLY A 335 18.18 -17.62 -15.62
N ILE A 336 19.11 -16.73 -15.26
CA ILE A 336 18.83 -15.42 -14.67
C ILE A 336 19.18 -14.35 -15.69
N PHE A 337 18.26 -13.43 -15.97
CA PHE A 337 18.45 -12.33 -16.90
C PHE A 337 18.15 -11.00 -16.23
N LYS A 338 18.83 -9.94 -16.71
CA LYS A 338 18.75 -8.61 -16.12
C LYS A 338 18.56 -7.53 -17.17
N SER A 339 17.70 -6.56 -16.87
CA SER A 339 17.61 -5.29 -17.59
C SER A 339 17.86 -4.12 -16.63
N VAL A 340 18.38 -3.02 -17.19
CA VAL A 340 18.49 -1.72 -16.53
C VAL A 340 17.88 -0.60 -17.39
N ASN A 341 17.34 -0.91 -18.56
CA ASN A 341 16.87 0.07 -19.54
C ASN A 341 15.34 0.04 -19.68
N THR A 342 14.63 0.16 -18.55
CA THR A 342 13.15 0.18 -18.51
C THR A 342 12.54 -1.10 -19.11
N ALA A 343 13.13 -2.26 -18.77
CA ALA A 343 12.78 -3.57 -19.31
C ALA A 343 12.82 -3.71 -20.85
N SER A 344 13.46 -2.80 -21.58
CA SER A 344 13.41 -2.81 -23.05
C SER A 344 14.32 -3.85 -23.72
N THR A 345 15.46 -4.18 -23.09
CA THR A 345 16.27 -5.35 -23.44
C THR A 345 16.84 -5.99 -22.18
N PHE A 346 16.88 -7.31 -22.13
CA PHE A 346 17.50 -8.08 -21.07
C PHE A 346 18.86 -8.67 -21.52
N SER A 347 19.60 -9.24 -20.59
CA SER A 347 20.87 -9.93 -20.83
C SER A 347 21.10 -10.99 -19.76
N SER A 348 21.55 -12.18 -20.15
CA SER A 348 21.85 -13.27 -19.22
C SER A 348 22.96 -12.89 -18.23
N VAL A 349 22.76 -13.27 -16.98
CA VAL A 349 23.63 -13.05 -15.81
C VAL A 349 24.29 -14.37 -15.41
N THR A 350 23.50 -15.43 -15.31
CA THR A 350 23.93 -16.83 -15.27
C THR A 350 22.93 -17.68 -16.05
N SER A 351 23.36 -18.82 -16.59
CA SER A 351 22.49 -19.79 -17.28
C SER A 351 21.98 -20.91 -16.36
N ASP A 352 22.32 -20.86 -15.07
CA ASP A 352 21.92 -21.79 -14.02
C ASP A 352 22.21 -21.10 -12.67
N TYR A 353 21.21 -20.90 -11.82
CA TYR A 353 21.39 -20.29 -10.49
C TYR A 353 21.87 -21.28 -9.42
N ASN A 354 21.60 -22.59 -9.58
CA ASN A 354 21.90 -23.61 -8.57
C ASN A 354 23.10 -24.52 -8.94
N GLY A 355 23.48 -24.56 -10.21
CA GLY A 355 24.61 -25.31 -10.75
C GLY A 355 24.36 -26.81 -10.95
N ALA A 356 23.11 -27.26 -10.91
CA ALA A 356 22.76 -28.67 -11.08
C ALA A 356 22.82 -29.15 -12.54
N GLY A 357 22.80 -28.23 -13.52
CA GLY A 357 23.02 -28.53 -14.94
C GLY A 357 21.81 -29.09 -15.68
N GLY A 358 20.69 -28.37 -15.66
CA GLY A 358 19.50 -28.65 -16.47
C GLY A 358 18.28 -27.84 -16.03
N ASN A 359 17.17 -27.98 -16.75
CA ASN A 359 15.86 -27.50 -16.29
C ASN A 359 15.60 -28.11 -14.91
N THR A 360 15.67 -27.25 -13.91
CA THR A 360 15.36 -27.54 -12.51
C THR A 360 14.05 -26.88 -12.11
N GLY A 361 13.66 -25.77 -12.74
CA GLY A 361 12.47 -25.00 -12.44
C GLY A 361 12.69 -23.93 -11.37
N VAL A 362 11.73 -23.02 -11.29
CA VAL A 362 11.53 -22.00 -10.25
C VAL A 362 10.04 -21.88 -10.04
N ASP A 363 9.58 -21.77 -8.79
CA ASP A 363 8.16 -21.56 -8.50
C ASP A 363 7.86 -20.07 -8.25
N ASP A 364 8.84 -19.30 -7.71
CA ASP A 364 8.70 -17.85 -7.49
C ASP A 364 10.07 -17.13 -7.37
N LEU A 365 10.10 -15.83 -7.67
CA LEU A 365 11.22 -14.90 -7.51
C LEU A 365 10.74 -13.62 -6.80
N VAL A 366 11.32 -13.31 -5.64
CA VAL A 366 10.99 -12.10 -4.87
C VAL A 366 12.23 -11.27 -4.52
N VAL A 367 12.03 -9.97 -4.27
CA VAL A 367 13.10 -9.02 -3.90
C VAL A 367 12.79 -8.28 -2.61
N THR A 368 13.81 -8.02 -1.79
CA THR A 368 13.67 -7.23 -0.55
C THR A 368 14.02 -5.75 -0.73
N SER A 369 13.74 -4.93 0.28
CA SER A 369 14.08 -3.49 0.30
C SER A 369 15.59 -3.21 0.20
N ALA A 370 16.41 -4.08 0.78
CA ALA A 370 17.87 -4.11 0.65
C ALA A 370 18.36 -4.73 -0.68
N LYS A 371 17.45 -5.07 -1.60
CA LYS A 371 17.71 -5.59 -2.95
C LYS A 371 18.36 -6.97 -2.95
N VAL A 372 18.07 -7.73 -1.89
CA VAL A 372 18.37 -9.16 -1.80
C VAL A 372 17.31 -9.90 -2.62
N LEU A 373 17.73 -10.83 -3.47
CA LEU A 373 16.84 -11.66 -4.28
C LEU A 373 16.68 -13.02 -3.62
N TYR A 374 15.46 -13.56 -3.64
CA TYR A 374 15.16 -14.92 -3.20
C TYR A 374 14.41 -15.69 -4.29
N ILE A 375 14.79 -16.95 -4.50
CA ILE A 375 14.11 -17.89 -5.40
C ILE A 375 13.49 -19.00 -4.55
N LEU A 376 12.22 -19.30 -4.81
CA LEU A 376 11.54 -20.51 -4.34
C LEU A 376 11.73 -21.61 -5.39
N HIS A 377 12.15 -22.80 -4.95
CA HIS A 377 12.12 -23.97 -5.81
C HIS A 377 11.86 -25.28 -5.04
N ASN A 378 10.75 -25.94 -5.33
CA ASN A 378 10.19 -27.08 -4.61
C ASN A 378 10.12 -26.82 -3.10
N THR A 379 11.05 -27.40 -2.34
CA THR A 379 11.16 -27.26 -0.88
C THR A 379 12.29 -26.30 -0.47
N ALA A 380 13.11 -25.85 -1.43
CA ALA A 380 14.33 -25.09 -1.21
C ALA A 380 14.11 -23.59 -1.42
N VAL A 381 14.89 -22.79 -0.68
CA VAL A 381 14.95 -21.33 -0.82
C VAL A 381 16.39 -20.92 -1.09
N TRP A 382 16.59 -20.20 -2.19
CA TRP A 382 17.89 -19.71 -2.65
C TRP A 382 17.96 -18.19 -2.50
N ARG A 383 19.16 -17.64 -2.32
CA ARG A 383 19.37 -16.19 -2.14
C ARG A 383 20.56 -15.66 -2.92
N SER A 384 20.41 -14.51 -3.56
CA SER A 384 21.49 -13.68 -4.08
C SER A 384 21.54 -12.33 -3.35
N THR A 385 22.75 -11.85 -3.06
CA THR A 385 23.00 -10.52 -2.48
C THR A 385 23.82 -9.60 -3.41
N ASP A 386 23.91 -9.98 -4.69
CA ASP A 386 24.74 -9.35 -5.72
C ASP A 386 23.98 -9.19 -7.06
N TYR A 387 22.66 -9.05 -6.98
CA TYR A 387 21.76 -8.83 -8.10
C TYR A 387 21.72 -9.98 -9.13
N GLY A 388 21.80 -11.22 -8.65
CA GLY A 388 21.64 -12.45 -9.43
C GLY A 388 22.95 -13.08 -9.93
N LEU A 389 24.12 -12.53 -9.58
CA LEU A 389 25.43 -13.01 -10.03
C LEU A 389 25.87 -14.28 -9.30
N THR A 390 25.63 -14.38 -8.00
CA THR A 390 25.88 -15.59 -7.20
C THR A 390 24.70 -15.88 -6.28
N TRP A 391 24.44 -17.17 -6.10
CA TRP A 391 23.32 -17.68 -5.31
C TRP A 391 23.82 -18.64 -4.24
N THR A 392 23.05 -18.76 -3.16
CA THR A 392 23.34 -19.67 -2.05
C THR A 392 22.04 -20.22 -1.49
N GLU A 393 21.95 -21.55 -1.39
CA GLU A 393 20.86 -22.25 -0.70
C GLU A 393 20.79 -21.79 0.76
N ARG A 394 19.59 -21.39 1.21
CA ARG A 394 19.30 -20.93 2.57
C ARG A 394 18.69 -22.05 3.41
N THR A 395 17.83 -22.85 2.77
CA THR A 395 17.40 -24.18 3.20
C THR A 395 17.08 -25.03 1.97
N SER A 396 17.22 -26.36 2.08
CA SER A 396 16.72 -27.35 1.12
C SER A 396 15.29 -27.81 1.43
N ALA A 397 14.77 -27.50 2.63
CA ALA A 397 13.42 -27.80 3.07
C ALA A 397 12.95 -26.78 4.13
N TYR A 398 11.96 -25.94 3.80
CA TYR A 398 11.30 -25.06 4.78
C TYR A 398 10.19 -25.78 5.58
N GLY A 399 9.47 -26.71 4.93
CA GLY A 399 8.33 -27.43 5.53
C GLY A 399 8.15 -28.86 5.01
N GLY A 400 8.43 -29.11 3.72
CA GLY A 400 8.48 -30.45 3.12
C GLY A 400 7.42 -30.74 2.05
N ALA A 401 6.45 -29.84 1.87
CA ALA A 401 5.62 -29.74 0.67
C ALA A 401 6.29 -28.82 -0.37
N THR A 402 5.82 -28.87 -1.62
CA THR A 402 6.25 -27.98 -2.72
C THR A 402 5.60 -26.62 -2.58
N GLY A 403 6.42 -25.57 -2.58
CA GLY A 403 5.99 -24.18 -2.51
C GLY A 403 5.34 -23.72 -3.81
N LEU A 404 4.42 -22.77 -3.71
CA LEU A 404 3.84 -22.11 -4.88
C LEU A 404 4.30 -20.65 -4.96
N PHE A 405 4.31 -19.94 -3.83
CA PHE A 405 4.62 -18.51 -3.79
C PHE A 405 5.43 -18.11 -2.55
N MET A 406 6.19 -17.03 -2.67
CA MET A 406 6.93 -16.38 -1.58
C MET A 406 6.41 -14.94 -1.39
N ALA A 407 6.51 -14.40 -0.17
CA ALA A 407 6.27 -12.99 0.10
C ALA A 407 7.30 -12.44 1.09
N VAL A 408 7.57 -11.13 1.00
CA VAL A 408 8.60 -10.44 1.79
C VAL A 408 7.96 -9.35 2.65
N GLU A 409 7.99 -9.50 3.98
CA GLU A 409 7.62 -8.43 4.91
C GLU A 409 8.81 -7.50 5.17
N SER A 410 10.04 -8.04 5.26
CA SER A 410 11.28 -7.28 5.34
C SER A 410 12.51 -8.12 4.93
N ASP A 411 13.71 -7.54 4.97
CA ASP A 411 14.93 -8.15 4.37
C ASP A 411 15.33 -9.54 4.92
N ASP A 412 14.95 -9.83 6.17
CA ASP A 412 15.12 -11.15 6.82
C ASP A 412 13.77 -11.88 7.07
N ASP A 413 12.63 -11.25 6.78
CA ASP A 413 11.29 -11.72 7.17
C ASP A 413 10.49 -12.16 5.93
N LEU A 414 10.45 -13.47 5.72
CA LEU A 414 10.00 -14.13 4.50
C LEU A 414 8.86 -15.09 4.83
N PHE A 415 7.92 -15.22 3.90
CA PHE A 415 6.84 -16.19 3.95
C PHE A 415 6.84 -17.07 2.71
N VAL A 416 6.47 -18.33 2.85
CA VAL A 416 6.18 -19.24 1.73
C VAL A 416 4.77 -19.80 1.94
N LEU A 417 3.98 -19.80 0.87
CA LEU A 417 2.67 -20.43 0.79
C LEU A 417 2.79 -21.62 -0.17
N ASP A 418 2.46 -22.80 0.34
CA ASP A 418 2.66 -24.07 -0.37
C ASP A 418 1.35 -24.67 -0.93
N GLY A 419 1.51 -25.71 -1.77
CA GLY A 419 0.38 -26.38 -2.44
C GLY A 419 -0.56 -27.18 -1.52
N GLY A 420 -0.31 -27.19 -0.20
CA GLY A 420 -1.21 -27.69 0.83
C GLY A 420 -2.02 -26.59 1.52
N GLU A 421 -1.98 -25.34 1.03
CA GLU A 421 -2.57 -24.17 1.68
C GLU A 421 -1.90 -23.84 3.05
N ASP A 422 -0.68 -24.33 3.29
CA ASP A 422 0.09 -24.06 4.52
C ASP A 422 0.97 -22.80 4.38
N VAL A 423 1.00 -21.96 5.43
CA VAL A 423 1.79 -20.71 5.44
C VAL A 423 2.98 -20.85 6.38
N TRP A 424 4.18 -20.83 5.82
CA TRP A 424 5.46 -20.93 6.51
C TRP A 424 6.13 -19.55 6.62
N ARG A 425 6.82 -19.28 7.72
CA ARG A 425 7.58 -18.03 7.94
C ARG A 425 9.03 -18.30 8.34
N SER A 426 9.94 -17.48 7.84
CA SER A 426 11.31 -17.33 8.30
C SER A 426 11.56 -15.90 8.78
N THR A 427 12.38 -15.74 9.82
CA THR A 427 12.79 -14.42 10.34
C THR A 427 14.32 -14.32 10.44
N ASP A 428 15.05 -15.04 9.58
CA ASP A 428 16.51 -15.02 9.48
C ASP A 428 17.02 -15.11 8.02
N GLY A 429 16.21 -14.58 7.09
CA GLY A 429 16.51 -14.58 5.66
C GLY A 429 16.55 -16.00 5.08
N GLY A 430 15.61 -16.85 5.49
CA GLY A 430 15.31 -18.15 4.87
C GLY A 430 16.08 -19.36 5.39
N THR A 431 16.75 -19.31 6.55
CA THR A 431 17.48 -20.47 7.11
C THR A 431 16.66 -21.30 8.09
N ASN A 432 15.96 -20.67 9.03
CA ASN A 432 15.02 -21.35 9.90
C ASN A 432 13.58 -20.97 9.52
N TRP A 433 12.69 -21.96 9.53
CA TRP A 433 11.30 -21.82 9.14
C TRP A 433 10.36 -22.42 10.18
N SER A 434 9.18 -21.85 10.32
CA SER A 434 8.09 -22.38 11.13
C SER A 434 6.74 -22.20 10.43
N GLN A 435 5.89 -23.22 10.52
CA GLN A 435 4.50 -23.13 10.08
C GLN A 435 3.75 -22.11 10.97
N THR A 436 2.95 -21.27 10.34
CA THR A 436 2.12 -20.24 11.00
C THR A 436 0.64 -20.54 10.85
N ALA A 437 0.20 -21.02 9.67
CA ALA A 437 -1.12 -21.60 9.45
C ALA A 437 -1.04 -23.00 8.81
N ASP A 438 -2.03 -23.81 9.14
CA ASP A 438 -2.36 -25.12 8.59
C ASP A 438 -3.65 -24.95 7.78
N ASN A 439 -3.60 -25.20 6.45
CA ASN A 439 -4.72 -25.03 5.50
C ASN A 439 -5.49 -23.68 5.69
N PHE A 440 -4.85 -22.55 5.36
CA PHE A 440 -5.26 -21.23 5.87
C PHE A 440 -6.68 -20.76 5.49
N ASN A 441 -7.19 -21.18 4.32
CA ASN A 441 -8.55 -20.93 3.82
C ASN A 441 -9.48 -22.15 3.99
N GLY A 442 -8.97 -23.33 4.39
CA GLY A 442 -9.78 -24.47 4.84
C GLY A 442 -9.62 -25.80 4.08
N GLY A 443 -8.65 -25.92 3.16
CA GLY A 443 -8.29 -27.18 2.49
C GLY A 443 -9.14 -27.50 1.25
N THR A 444 -9.51 -26.48 0.45
CA THR A 444 -10.49 -26.66 -0.65
C THR A 444 -10.29 -25.80 -1.90
N GLY A 445 -9.26 -24.96 -1.99
CA GLY A 445 -9.12 -23.98 -3.07
C GLY A 445 -7.66 -23.60 -3.31
N ASN A 446 -7.08 -24.17 -4.38
CA ASN A 446 -5.71 -23.88 -4.83
C ASN A 446 -5.42 -22.37 -4.80
N VAL A 447 -4.35 -21.99 -4.11
CA VAL A 447 -3.79 -20.63 -4.16
C VAL A 447 -3.32 -20.33 -5.58
N LEU A 448 -3.63 -19.13 -6.08
CA LEU A 448 -3.16 -18.61 -7.36
C LEU A 448 -2.27 -17.36 -7.22
N GLY A 449 -2.18 -16.74 -6.04
CA GLY A 449 -1.23 -15.66 -5.82
C GLY A 449 -1.08 -15.28 -4.36
N PHE A 450 0.07 -14.71 -4.01
CA PHE A 450 0.46 -14.36 -2.64
C PHE A 450 1.34 -13.11 -2.67
N THR A 451 1.13 -12.17 -1.75
CA THR A 451 1.97 -10.97 -1.66
C THR A 451 1.93 -10.34 -0.25
N ALA A 452 2.81 -9.36 0.00
CA ALA A 452 2.87 -8.62 1.24
C ALA A 452 2.82 -7.10 1.00
N PHE A 453 2.15 -6.36 1.88
CA PHE A 453 2.24 -4.90 1.93
C PHE A 453 2.29 -4.41 3.39
N GLY A 454 3.44 -3.83 3.77
CA GLY A 454 3.71 -3.55 5.18
C GLY A 454 3.71 -4.85 5.98
N THR A 455 3.00 -4.84 7.12
CA THR A 455 2.85 -6.03 7.99
C THR A 455 1.56 -6.83 7.70
N ALA A 456 1.08 -6.79 6.45
CA ALA A 456 -0.13 -7.48 6.03
C ALA A 456 0.19 -8.39 4.84
N LEU A 457 -0.19 -9.66 4.95
CA LEU A 457 -0.14 -10.62 3.86
C LEU A 457 -1.49 -10.64 3.13
N PHE A 458 -1.45 -10.94 1.85
CA PHE A 458 -2.63 -11.15 1.02
C PHE A 458 -2.43 -12.39 0.15
N ALA A 459 -3.50 -13.15 -0.07
CA ALA A 459 -3.52 -14.30 -0.96
C ALA A 459 -4.81 -14.30 -1.79
N VAL A 460 -4.75 -14.87 -2.99
CA VAL A 460 -5.91 -15.16 -3.84
C VAL A 460 -5.95 -16.63 -4.21
N ASP A 461 -7.15 -17.18 -4.35
CA ASP A 461 -7.36 -18.58 -4.72
C ASP A 461 -8.20 -18.76 -5.99
N VAL A 462 -8.30 -20.02 -6.44
CA VAL A 462 -8.97 -20.42 -7.67
C VAL A 462 -10.46 -20.05 -7.74
N LEU A 463 -11.10 -19.75 -6.61
CA LEU A 463 -12.50 -19.30 -6.54
C LEU A 463 -12.65 -17.78 -6.71
N ALA A 464 -11.53 -17.04 -6.82
CA ALA A 464 -11.46 -15.57 -6.76
C ALA A 464 -11.81 -14.98 -5.37
N ASP A 465 -11.64 -15.77 -4.30
CA ASP A 465 -11.60 -15.24 -2.94
C ASP A 465 -10.28 -14.49 -2.69
N VAL A 466 -10.34 -13.42 -1.91
CA VAL A 466 -9.18 -12.61 -1.50
C VAL A 466 -9.06 -12.65 0.01
N TRP A 467 -7.96 -13.22 0.48
CA TRP A 467 -7.68 -13.45 1.89
C TRP A 467 -6.59 -12.51 2.39
N THR A 468 -6.64 -12.13 3.68
CA THR A 468 -5.58 -11.37 4.33
C THR A 468 -5.22 -11.91 5.70
N SER A 469 -3.95 -11.72 6.11
CA SER A 469 -3.48 -11.89 7.48
C SER A 469 -2.74 -10.64 7.94
N THR A 470 -3.15 -10.11 9.10
CA THR A 470 -2.44 -9.05 9.85
C THR A 470 -1.76 -9.59 11.12
N THR A 471 -1.57 -10.92 11.17
CA THR A 471 -1.02 -11.67 12.31
C THR A 471 0.17 -12.53 11.89
N ASN A 472 0.91 -12.07 10.88
CA ASN A 472 2.12 -12.70 10.36
C ASN A 472 1.88 -14.15 9.95
N GLY A 473 0.85 -14.37 9.13
CA GLY A 473 0.45 -15.67 8.60
C GLY A 473 -0.37 -16.55 9.55
N ALA A 474 -0.45 -16.23 10.84
CA ALA A 474 -1.04 -17.14 11.84
C ALA A 474 -2.58 -17.22 11.85
N THR A 475 -3.27 -16.18 11.38
CA THR A 475 -4.75 -16.20 11.22
C THR A 475 -5.15 -15.41 9.99
N TRP A 476 -6.10 -15.94 9.23
CA TRP A 476 -6.54 -15.38 7.95
C TRP A 476 -8.03 -15.03 7.95
N THR A 477 -8.45 -14.21 7.00
CA THR A 477 -9.85 -13.82 6.79
C THR A 477 -10.06 -13.41 5.33
N ALA A 478 -11.10 -13.96 4.67
CA ALA A 478 -11.56 -13.47 3.38
C ALA A 478 -12.12 -12.04 3.54
N VAL A 479 -11.57 -11.10 2.76
CA VAL A 479 -12.01 -9.69 2.68
C VAL A 479 -12.86 -9.42 1.45
N ASN A 480 -12.76 -10.30 0.44
CA ASN A 480 -13.62 -10.37 -0.73
C ASN A 480 -13.74 -11.86 -1.13
N THR A 481 -14.84 -12.26 -1.78
CA THR A 481 -15.13 -13.65 -2.16
C THR A 481 -15.60 -13.81 -3.62
N ASP A 482 -15.28 -12.81 -4.46
CA ASP A 482 -15.61 -12.72 -5.89
C ASP A 482 -14.92 -11.48 -6.50
N TYR A 483 -13.58 -11.46 -6.57
CA TYR A 483 -12.87 -10.21 -6.93
C TYR A 483 -13.08 -9.79 -8.41
N ASN A 484 -13.44 -10.75 -9.27
CA ASN A 484 -13.61 -10.58 -10.71
C ASN A 484 -15.07 -10.67 -11.19
N GLY A 485 -16.01 -11.15 -10.36
CA GLY A 485 -17.40 -11.37 -10.76
C GLY A 485 -17.65 -12.73 -11.45
N ALA A 486 -16.72 -13.69 -11.33
CA ALA A 486 -16.70 -14.92 -12.11
C ALA A 486 -16.57 -16.17 -11.23
N THR A 487 -17.60 -17.02 -11.24
CA THR A 487 -17.64 -18.26 -10.44
C THR A 487 -16.66 -19.32 -10.98
N ALA A 488 -15.43 -19.32 -10.47
CA ALA A 488 -14.40 -20.35 -10.63
C ALA A 488 -14.13 -20.78 -12.09
N ASP A 489 -13.43 -19.94 -12.86
CA ASP A 489 -13.05 -20.20 -14.26
C ASP A 489 -11.80 -21.09 -14.45
N GLY A 490 -10.95 -21.21 -13.43
CA GLY A 490 -9.70 -21.99 -13.47
C GLY A 490 -8.51 -21.31 -14.17
N GLY A 491 -8.50 -19.99 -14.29
CA GLY A 491 -7.33 -19.22 -14.78
C GLY A 491 -6.11 -19.28 -13.86
N THR A 492 -4.96 -18.80 -14.35
CA THR A 492 -3.79 -18.45 -13.54
C THR A 492 -3.93 -17.03 -13.01
N ASP A 493 -3.55 -16.80 -11.76
CA ASP A 493 -3.37 -15.45 -11.22
C ASP A 493 -1.87 -15.16 -10.98
N TYR A 494 -1.54 -13.88 -10.85
CA TYR A 494 -0.35 -13.39 -10.16
C TYR A 494 -0.74 -12.19 -9.30
N MET A 495 -0.17 -12.08 -8.08
CA MET A 495 -0.53 -11.01 -7.14
C MET A 495 0.70 -10.16 -6.75
N THR A 496 0.59 -8.84 -6.88
CA THR A 496 1.62 -7.89 -6.44
C THR A 496 1.00 -6.67 -5.73
N ALA A 497 1.80 -5.97 -4.92
CA ALA A 497 1.39 -4.78 -4.20
C ALA A 497 2.39 -3.64 -4.43
N ASN A 498 1.90 -2.43 -4.69
CA ASN A 498 2.79 -1.27 -4.91
C ASN A 498 3.14 -0.52 -3.63
N THR A 499 4.11 0.41 -3.75
CA THR A 499 4.55 1.30 -2.66
C THR A 499 3.45 2.19 -2.06
N SER A 500 2.30 2.31 -2.73
CA SER A 500 1.13 3.05 -2.24
C SER A 500 0.10 2.17 -1.52
N GLY A 501 0.28 0.84 -1.49
CA GLY A 501 -0.67 -0.11 -0.91
C GLY A 501 -1.87 -0.46 -1.80
N HIS A 502 -1.77 -0.20 -3.11
CA HIS A 502 -2.70 -0.78 -4.06
C HIS A 502 -2.30 -2.23 -4.33
N LEU A 503 -3.28 -3.13 -4.31
CA LEU A 503 -3.10 -4.54 -4.66
C LEU A 503 -3.51 -4.73 -6.11
N PHE A 504 -2.77 -5.57 -6.82
CA PHE A 504 -3.05 -5.95 -8.20
C PHE A 504 -3.13 -7.46 -8.31
N VAL A 505 -4.07 -7.94 -9.10
CA VAL A 505 -4.14 -9.33 -9.54
C VAL A 505 -4.23 -9.33 -11.06
N GLY A 506 -3.27 -9.98 -11.71
CA GLY A 506 -3.37 -10.32 -13.12
C GLY A 506 -4.01 -11.69 -13.24
N ARG A 507 -5.05 -11.84 -14.07
CA ARG A 507 -5.71 -13.13 -14.34
C ARG A 507 -5.97 -13.23 -15.83
N ASN A 508 -5.53 -14.32 -16.47
CA ASN A 508 -5.58 -14.46 -17.93
C ASN A 508 -5.05 -13.17 -18.61
N ALA A 509 -5.72 -12.65 -19.65
CA ALA A 509 -5.42 -11.38 -20.30
C ALA A 509 -5.99 -10.12 -19.59
N GLU A 510 -6.28 -10.17 -18.30
CA GLU A 510 -6.95 -9.09 -17.54
C GLU A 510 -6.14 -8.64 -16.31
N VAL A 511 -6.30 -7.39 -15.87
CA VAL A 511 -5.71 -6.86 -14.63
C VAL A 511 -6.79 -6.26 -13.75
N TYR A 512 -6.85 -6.72 -12.51
CA TYR A 512 -7.74 -6.26 -11.46
C TYR A 512 -6.94 -5.48 -10.41
N ARG A 513 -7.55 -4.43 -9.83
CA ARG A 513 -6.91 -3.60 -8.79
C ARG A 513 -7.84 -3.31 -7.63
N SER A 514 -7.32 -3.45 -6.41
CA SER A 514 -7.90 -2.86 -5.18
C SER A 514 -7.05 -1.69 -4.70
N THR A 515 -7.71 -0.68 -4.13
CA THR A 515 -7.07 0.48 -3.48
C THR A 515 -7.44 0.58 -1.99
N ASP A 516 -8.00 -0.49 -1.42
CA ASP A 516 -8.58 -0.53 -0.07
C ASP A 516 -8.30 -1.85 0.65
N SER A 517 -7.08 -2.38 0.45
CA SER A 517 -6.59 -3.62 1.08
C SER A 517 -7.43 -4.87 0.77
N GLY A 518 -7.87 -4.99 -0.49
CA GLY A 518 -8.50 -6.20 -1.03
C GLY A 518 -10.02 -6.28 -0.88
N VAL A 519 -10.68 -5.24 -0.35
CA VAL A 519 -12.13 -5.25 -0.10
C VAL A 519 -12.93 -4.99 -1.39
N ASN A 520 -12.60 -3.95 -2.14
CA ASN A 520 -13.22 -3.64 -3.42
C ASN A 520 -12.19 -3.73 -4.55
N TRP A 521 -12.62 -4.33 -5.67
CA TRP A 521 -11.80 -4.53 -6.85
C TRP A 521 -12.39 -3.82 -8.07
N THR A 522 -11.55 -3.53 -9.04
CA THR A 522 -11.94 -2.94 -10.32
C THR A 522 -11.11 -3.57 -11.42
N GLN A 523 -11.78 -4.14 -12.42
CA GLN A 523 -11.14 -4.56 -13.66
C GLN A 523 -10.62 -3.31 -14.38
N MET A 524 -9.33 -3.31 -14.70
CA MET A 524 -8.67 -2.25 -15.45
C MET A 524 -8.78 -2.53 -16.95
N THR A 525 -8.91 -1.50 -17.77
CA THR A 525 -9.01 -1.64 -19.24
C THR A 525 -7.63 -1.91 -19.85
N ALA A 526 -7.14 -3.13 -19.63
CA ALA A 526 -5.89 -3.63 -20.16
C ALA A 526 -5.82 -3.49 -21.68
N ASN A 527 -4.80 -2.77 -22.16
CA ASN A 527 -4.54 -2.56 -23.59
C ASN A 527 -3.26 -3.30 -24.05
N TYR A 528 -2.76 -4.29 -23.29
CA TYR A 528 -1.50 -4.98 -23.61
C TYR A 528 -1.68 -6.14 -24.62
N GLY A 529 -2.82 -6.82 -24.63
CA GLY A 529 -3.09 -7.90 -25.60
C GLY A 529 -4.30 -8.73 -25.23
N ASP A 530 -4.54 -9.77 -26.03
CA ASP A 530 -5.49 -10.87 -25.76
C ASP A 530 -4.63 -12.13 -25.50
N VAL A 531 -3.72 -12.00 -24.52
CA VAL A 531 -2.63 -12.92 -24.18
C VAL A 531 -2.49 -12.95 -22.66
N ASP A 532 -2.36 -14.13 -22.09
CA ASP A 532 -2.34 -14.30 -20.64
C ASP A 532 -1.11 -13.70 -19.96
N ILE A 533 -1.26 -13.27 -18.71
CA ILE A 533 -0.15 -12.83 -17.85
C ILE A 533 0.66 -14.03 -17.40
N GLN A 534 1.98 -13.93 -17.59
CA GLN A 534 2.97 -14.90 -17.15
C GLN A 534 3.61 -14.49 -15.81
N THR A 535 3.75 -13.20 -15.54
CA THR A 535 4.14 -12.65 -14.22
C THR A 535 4.01 -11.11 -14.22
N MET A 536 4.01 -10.47 -13.05
CA MET A 536 3.84 -9.02 -12.92
C MET A 536 4.46 -8.46 -11.63
N ASP A 537 5.01 -7.25 -11.69
CA ASP A 537 5.53 -6.53 -10.53
C ASP A 537 5.44 -5.00 -10.70
N SER A 538 5.57 -4.23 -9.62
CA SER A 538 5.42 -2.77 -9.61
C SER A 538 6.62 -2.03 -9.04
N ASP A 539 7.01 -0.94 -9.69
CA ASP A 539 8.20 -0.18 -9.30
C ASP A 539 7.95 0.78 -8.13
N SER A 540 9.04 1.37 -7.63
CA SER A 540 9.00 2.30 -6.49
C SER A 540 8.10 3.52 -6.70
N THR A 541 7.82 3.88 -7.96
CA THR A 541 6.93 4.99 -8.36
C THR A 541 5.48 4.56 -8.57
N SER A 542 5.15 3.30 -8.28
CA SER A 542 3.83 2.67 -8.50
C SER A 542 3.43 2.54 -9.97
N TYR A 543 4.39 2.50 -10.91
CA TYR A 543 4.14 1.94 -12.25
C TYR A 543 4.04 0.42 -12.16
N LEU A 544 3.18 -0.18 -12.97
CA LEU A 544 2.97 -1.63 -13.00
C LEU A 544 3.54 -2.20 -14.30
N TYR A 545 4.29 -3.30 -14.21
CA TYR A 545 4.81 -4.03 -15.35
C TYR A 545 4.21 -5.43 -15.39
N VAL A 546 3.97 -5.92 -16.60
CA VAL A 546 3.39 -7.23 -16.90
C VAL A 546 4.27 -7.90 -17.94
N VAL A 547 4.61 -9.17 -17.72
CA VAL A 547 5.15 -10.07 -18.73
C VAL A 547 3.99 -10.95 -19.21
N ASN A 548 3.76 -11.02 -20.52
CA ASN A 548 2.74 -11.91 -21.10
C ASN A 548 3.31 -13.31 -21.41
N ALA A 549 2.45 -14.27 -21.75
CA ALA A 549 2.85 -15.61 -22.20
C ALA A 549 3.52 -15.66 -23.61
N GLN A 550 3.96 -14.52 -24.13
CA GLN A 550 4.90 -14.38 -25.26
C GLN A 550 6.20 -13.66 -24.83
N GLU A 551 6.41 -13.52 -23.51
CA GLU A 551 7.59 -12.98 -22.84
C GLU A 551 7.86 -11.50 -23.21
N GLU A 552 6.82 -10.81 -23.68
CA GLU A 552 6.83 -9.38 -23.98
C GLU A 552 6.50 -8.58 -22.71
N VAL A 553 7.32 -7.58 -22.40
CA VAL A 553 7.10 -6.71 -21.23
C VAL A 553 6.27 -5.49 -21.61
N TYR A 554 5.21 -5.26 -20.85
CA TYR A 554 4.34 -4.11 -20.93
C TYR A 554 4.40 -3.30 -19.64
N ARG A 555 4.28 -1.98 -19.75
CA ARG A 555 4.28 -1.05 -18.60
C ARG A 555 3.06 -0.15 -18.62
N SER A 556 2.39 -0.05 -17.46
CA SER A 556 1.41 0.98 -17.14
C SER A 556 2.01 2.05 -16.22
N THR A 557 1.81 3.32 -16.57
CA THR A 557 2.21 4.48 -15.75
C THR A 557 1.04 5.11 -14.99
N ASP A 558 -0.09 4.41 -14.89
CA ASP A 558 -1.36 4.88 -14.35
C ASP A 558 -2.07 3.81 -13.49
N ALA A 559 -1.26 2.99 -12.81
CA ALA A 559 -1.69 1.91 -11.92
C ALA A 559 -2.67 0.91 -12.61
N GLY A 560 -2.24 0.36 -13.74
CA GLY A 560 -2.92 -0.69 -14.51
C GLY A 560 -3.93 -0.20 -15.56
N ALA A 561 -4.23 1.10 -15.66
CA ALA A 561 -5.34 1.58 -16.50
C ALA A 561 -5.04 1.63 -18.00
N ASN A 562 -3.78 1.86 -18.40
CA ASN A 562 -3.29 1.76 -19.77
C ASN A 562 -1.89 1.14 -19.77
N PHE A 563 -1.62 0.26 -20.72
CA PHE A 563 -0.31 -0.37 -20.89
C PHE A 563 0.31 0.01 -22.25
N ALA A 564 1.64 0.05 -22.30
CA ALA A 564 2.42 0.11 -23.54
C ALA A 564 3.56 -0.91 -23.48
N GLN A 565 3.80 -1.61 -24.59
CA GLN A 565 4.92 -2.53 -24.73
C GLN A 565 6.24 -1.76 -24.59
N VAL A 566 7.21 -2.34 -23.87
CA VAL A 566 8.55 -1.76 -23.67
C VAL A 566 9.68 -2.69 -24.14
N SER A 567 9.53 -4.02 -24.08
CA SER A 567 10.49 -4.96 -24.69
C SER A 567 10.35 -5.03 -26.21
N THR A 568 11.34 -5.63 -26.88
CA THR A 568 11.28 -5.92 -28.33
C THR A 568 11.20 -7.42 -28.59
N GLY A 569 10.05 -8.01 -28.27
CA GLY A 569 9.83 -9.45 -28.25
C GLY A 569 10.19 -10.08 -26.90
N ASP A 570 10.43 -11.39 -26.94
CA ASP A 570 10.90 -12.24 -25.84
C ASP A 570 12.17 -11.67 -25.16
N ILE A 571 12.26 -11.86 -23.84
CA ILE A 571 13.30 -11.29 -22.97
C ILE A 571 14.38 -12.26 -22.49
N ASN A 572 14.19 -13.59 -22.53
CA ASN A 572 15.29 -14.53 -22.25
C ASN A 572 16.10 -14.82 -23.53
N GLY A 573 15.44 -14.87 -24.69
CA GLY A 573 16.04 -15.14 -25.99
C GLY A 573 16.27 -16.61 -26.28
N ASP A 574 15.65 -17.53 -25.53
CA ASP A 574 15.78 -18.97 -25.73
C ASP A 574 14.46 -19.73 -25.98
N ASN A 575 13.99 -20.55 -25.03
CA ASN A 575 13.01 -21.60 -25.33
C ASN A 575 12.30 -22.16 -24.07
N GLY A 576 12.46 -21.55 -22.90
CA GLY A 576 11.81 -21.93 -21.66
C GLY A 576 11.15 -20.74 -20.99
N ASP A 577 9.89 -20.90 -20.58
CA ASP A 577 9.04 -19.79 -20.16
C ASP A 577 9.60 -19.03 -18.93
N VAL A 578 9.37 -17.71 -18.88
CA VAL A 578 9.61 -16.90 -17.67
C VAL A 578 8.69 -17.35 -16.53
N GLU A 579 9.24 -17.61 -15.34
CA GLU A 579 8.47 -18.00 -14.14
C GLU A 579 8.45 -16.91 -13.06
N GLY A 580 9.36 -15.94 -13.10
CA GLY A 580 9.42 -14.87 -12.09
C GLY A 580 10.12 -13.61 -12.58
N PHE A 581 9.63 -12.45 -12.15
CA PHE A 581 10.05 -11.11 -12.59
C PHE A 581 9.94 -10.11 -11.44
N VAL A 582 11.01 -9.36 -11.15
CA VAL A 582 11.05 -8.37 -10.05
C VAL A 582 11.74 -7.07 -10.44
N ILE A 583 11.30 -5.96 -9.83
CA ILE A 583 11.79 -4.61 -10.09
C ILE A 583 12.32 -3.98 -8.81
N PHE A 584 13.51 -3.38 -8.88
CA PHE A 584 14.07 -2.64 -7.74
C PHE A 584 15.00 -1.49 -8.18
N PRO A 585 14.93 -0.32 -7.52
CA PRO A 585 15.76 0.84 -7.89
C PRO A 585 17.21 0.65 -7.43
N VAL A 586 18.18 0.67 -8.35
CA VAL A 586 19.62 0.63 -8.03
C VAL A 586 20.22 2.02 -8.18
N SER A 587 20.85 2.52 -7.11
CA SER A 587 21.70 3.71 -7.18
C SER A 587 23.00 3.34 -7.88
N VAL A 588 23.35 4.03 -8.96
CA VAL A 588 24.63 3.84 -9.64
C VAL A 588 25.59 4.91 -9.14
N ASP A 589 26.50 4.54 -8.24
CA ASP A 589 27.72 5.30 -7.99
C ASP A 589 28.76 4.90 -9.06
N LEU A 590 29.17 5.88 -9.88
CA LEU A 590 30.24 5.77 -10.89
C LEU A 590 31.60 6.21 -10.33
#